data_AF-A0A6A6UT80-F1
#
_entry.id   AF-A0A6A6UT80-F1
#
_cell.length_a   1.000
_cell.length_b   1.000
_cell.length_c   1.000
_cell.angle_alpha   90.00
_cell.angle_beta   90.00
_cell.angle_gamma   90.00
#
_symmetry.space_group_name_H-M   'P 1'
#
loop_
_entity.id
_entity.type
_entity.pdbx_description
1 polymer ?
#
loop_
_entity_poly.entity_id
_entity_poly.type
_entity_poly.pdbx_seq_one_letter_code
_entity_poly.pdbx_strand_id
1 'polypeptide(L)'
;MSGVELLCAHQNEGITCNEAKFTCTGCRLVHYCRPKCQQDHWAKHKANCKSPYMKKSWKPLWYVQGRDAAFEDQGFLNLEVKYLWGNTPAIDILVLEKHEDVSNNKDLHILFAASSDIRNLRMTIASLPIEYRQTVNITANDLDTNVTARNVILLLIAFAVEEPGEAVDCKLHVWFAAQLTRSHFELLDSKIRPLNQEALIQSPYNRIHTWNFGNHSVWLTLTQSAWSSMLDRLQVPDGLTSSKARNVRGKIARAESRVDYLDRGLFDLPPAHRMGLLKYRNDSIILPFDHPRSEFIIPNLARYRSLFADALRCWAHKNVLSTSSGLASNDLYGKLCYHVKDVLRRFVAAYLR
;
A
#
# COMPACT_ATOMS: atom_id res chain seq x y z
N MET A 1 5.98 -18.79 -9.01
CA MET A 1 6.65 -17.83 -8.10
C MET A 1 7.65 -17.04 -8.93
N SER A 2 7.34 -15.81 -9.35
CA SER A 2 8.39 -14.92 -9.85
C SER A 2 9.31 -14.58 -8.68
N GLY A 3 10.61 -14.74 -8.86
CA GLY A 3 11.61 -14.60 -7.80
C GLY A 3 11.53 -13.23 -7.13
N VAL A 4 11.81 -13.21 -5.82
CA VAL A 4 12.04 -11.97 -5.09
C VAL A 4 13.24 -11.28 -5.74
N GLU A 5 13.05 -10.15 -6.41
CA GLU A 5 14.16 -9.43 -7.03
C GLU A 5 15.06 -8.83 -5.92
N LEU A 6 16.24 -9.43 -5.73
CA LEU A 6 17.19 -9.06 -4.69
C LEU A 6 18.16 -8.00 -5.22
N LEU A 7 17.67 -6.78 -5.32
CA LEU A 7 18.43 -5.62 -5.77
C LEU A 7 19.50 -5.22 -4.76
N CYS A 8 20.75 -5.09 -5.19
CA CYS A 8 21.83 -4.64 -4.33
C CYS A 8 21.55 -3.23 -3.75
N ALA A 9 21.69 -3.07 -2.43
CA ALA A 9 21.45 -1.80 -1.75
C ALA A 9 22.38 -0.64 -2.15
N HIS A 10 23.45 -0.93 -2.89
CA HIS A 10 24.37 0.07 -3.41
C HIS A 10 24.01 0.55 -4.83
N GLN A 11 22.81 0.26 -5.33
CA GLN A 11 22.35 0.80 -6.61
C GLN A 11 22.36 2.34 -6.58
N ASN A 12 23.41 2.92 -7.14
CA ASN A 12 23.53 4.34 -7.49
C ASN A 12 23.73 4.41 -9.00
N GLU A 13 23.39 5.56 -9.58
CA GLU A 13 23.64 5.86 -10.99
C GLU A 13 25.12 5.59 -11.36
N GLY A 14 25.35 4.73 -12.35
CA GLY A 14 26.68 4.40 -12.87
C GLY A 14 27.35 3.13 -12.33
N ILE A 15 26.72 2.36 -11.43
CA ILE A 15 27.32 1.11 -10.91
C ILE A 15 26.51 -0.12 -11.31
N THR A 16 27.07 -0.96 -12.16
CA THR A 16 26.51 -2.28 -12.49
C THR A 16 26.57 -3.20 -11.27
N CYS A 17 25.40 -3.47 -10.69
CA CYS A 17 25.24 -4.41 -9.59
C CYS A 17 24.56 -5.69 -10.08
N ASN A 18 25.06 -6.85 -9.64
CA ASN A 18 24.41 -8.14 -9.85
C ASN A 18 23.37 -8.43 -8.75
N GLU A 19 22.73 -9.59 -8.83
CA GLU A 19 21.87 -10.13 -7.76
C GLU A 19 22.60 -10.16 -6.41
N ALA A 20 21.88 -9.81 -5.35
CA ALA A 20 22.45 -9.77 -4.01
C ALA A 20 22.71 -11.17 -3.44
N LYS A 21 23.88 -11.37 -2.83
CA LYS A 21 24.35 -12.65 -2.27
C LYS A 21 24.62 -12.59 -0.77
N PHE A 22 24.73 -11.39 -0.21
CA PHE A 22 25.08 -11.16 1.19
C PHE A 22 24.11 -10.19 1.83
N THR A 23 23.81 -10.36 3.12
CA THR A 23 23.05 -9.38 3.90
C THR A 23 23.96 -8.65 4.89
N CYS A 24 23.58 -7.42 5.27
CA CYS A 24 24.22 -6.74 6.39
C CYS A 24 24.02 -7.55 7.67
N THR A 25 25.10 -8.14 8.20
CA THR A 25 25.05 -9.00 9.40
C THR A 25 24.56 -8.27 10.65
N GLY A 26 24.73 -6.94 10.71
CA GLY A 26 24.33 -6.12 11.86
C GLY A 26 22.82 -5.90 11.98
N CYS A 27 22.10 -5.72 10.87
CA CYS A 27 20.66 -5.41 10.91
C CYS A 27 19.77 -6.41 10.15
N ARG A 28 20.33 -7.07 9.12
CA ARG A 28 19.61 -7.91 8.15
C ARG A 28 18.44 -7.20 7.46
N LEU A 29 18.55 -5.88 7.28
CA LEU A 29 17.55 -5.05 6.58
C LEU A 29 17.87 -4.86 5.10
N VAL A 30 19.12 -5.03 4.69
CA VAL A 30 19.58 -4.74 3.32
C VAL A 30 20.49 -5.85 2.83
N HIS A 31 20.59 -6.02 1.51
CA HIS A 31 21.49 -6.99 0.89
C HIS A 31 22.38 -6.38 -0.19
N TYR A 32 23.48 -7.07 -0.48
CA TYR A 32 24.55 -6.62 -1.36
C TYR A 32 25.01 -7.76 -2.27
N CYS A 33 25.39 -7.42 -3.50
CA CYS A 33 25.97 -8.39 -4.45
C CYS A 33 27.42 -8.77 -4.11
N ARG A 34 28.14 -7.90 -3.39
CA ARG A 34 29.54 -8.11 -2.97
C ARG A 34 29.92 -7.25 -1.77
N PRO A 35 30.96 -7.63 -0.99
CA PRO A 35 31.42 -6.85 0.17
C PRO A 35 31.81 -5.40 -0.15
N LYS A 36 32.41 -5.14 -1.32
CA LYS A 36 32.75 -3.79 -1.76
C LYS A 36 31.53 -2.86 -1.82
N CYS A 37 30.40 -3.34 -2.33
CA CYS A 37 29.15 -2.56 -2.34
C CYS A 37 28.63 -2.23 -0.93
N GLN A 38 28.87 -3.11 0.06
CA GLN A 38 28.56 -2.80 1.45
C GLN A 38 29.48 -1.71 2.00
N GLN A 39 30.79 -1.79 1.72
CA GLN A 39 31.76 -0.78 2.15
C GLN A 39 31.42 0.60 1.55
N ASP A 40 31.15 0.65 0.25
CA ASP A 40 30.82 1.88 -0.47
C ASP A 40 29.46 2.45 -0.02
N HIS A 41 28.47 1.59 0.27
CA HIS A 41 27.17 2.02 0.82
C HIS A 41 27.23 2.38 2.31
N TRP A 42 28.28 2.01 3.05
CA TRP A 42 28.30 2.07 4.51
C TRP A 42 28.03 3.47 5.06
N ALA A 43 28.57 4.51 4.42
CA ALA A 43 28.35 5.90 4.82
C ALA A 43 26.86 6.26 4.91
N LYS A 44 26.05 5.82 3.94
CA LYS A 44 24.59 6.03 3.95
C LYS A 44 23.86 5.04 4.87
N HIS A 45 24.28 3.78 4.90
CA HIS A 45 23.60 2.72 5.65
C HIS A 45 23.82 2.79 7.17
N LYS A 46 24.99 3.27 7.64
CA LYS A 46 25.41 3.29 9.05
C LYS A 46 24.39 3.96 9.96
N ALA A 47 23.76 5.06 9.52
CA ALA A 47 22.76 5.79 10.30
C ALA A 47 21.55 4.90 10.67
N ASN A 48 21.13 4.02 9.76
CA ASN A 48 20.06 3.07 10.02
C ASN A 48 20.56 1.88 10.84
N CYS A 49 21.71 1.29 10.45
CA CYS A 49 22.23 0.09 11.09
C CYS A 49 22.67 0.30 12.55
N LYS A 50 23.14 1.49 12.90
CA LYS A 50 23.61 1.87 14.25
C LYS A 50 22.67 2.83 14.97
N SER A 51 21.44 2.97 14.46
CA SER A 51 20.39 3.78 15.07
C SER A 51 20.13 3.39 16.54
N PRO A 52 19.80 4.34 17.44
CA PRO A 52 19.35 4.00 18.80
C PRO A 52 18.16 3.03 18.83
N TYR A 53 17.27 3.10 17.84
CA TYR A 53 16.11 2.20 17.71
C TYR A 53 16.51 0.74 17.43
N MET A 54 17.74 0.50 16.95
CA MET A 54 18.31 -0.85 16.76
C MET A 54 18.77 -1.50 18.08
N LYS A 55 18.72 -0.79 19.22
CA LYS A 55 19.05 -1.37 20.53
C LYS A 55 17.87 -2.17 21.08
N LYS A 56 18.14 -3.38 21.57
CA LYS A 56 17.16 -4.18 22.33
C LYS A 56 16.70 -3.47 23.61
N SER A 57 17.57 -2.65 24.19
CA SER A 57 17.32 -1.85 25.39
C SER A 57 16.59 -0.53 25.12
N TRP A 58 16.25 -0.21 23.86
CA TRP A 58 15.48 1.00 23.55
C TRP A 58 14.14 0.98 24.29
N LYS A 59 13.76 2.13 24.85
CA LYS A 59 12.51 2.35 25.57
C LYS A 59 11.83 3.60 25.02
N PRO A 60 10.49 3.68 25.09
CA PRO A 60 9.73 4.86 24.74
C PRO A 60 10.18 6.11 25.50
N LEU A 61 10.05 7.28 24.89
CA LEU A 61 10.49 8.55 25.44
C LEU A 61 9.80 8.88 26.77
N TRP A 62 8.48 8.66 26.86
CA TRP A 62 7.73 8.90 28.10
C TRP A 62 8.27 8.06 29.26
N TYR A 63 8.68 6.82 28.98
CA TYR A 63 9.27 5.91 29.97
C TYR A 63 10.65 6.39 30.42
N VAL A 64 11.50 6.80 29.48
CA VAL A 64 12.85 7.31 29.80
C VAL A 64 12.77 8.61 30.61
N GLN A 65 11.76 9.44 30.35
CA GLN A 65 11.55 10.71 31.04
C GLN A 65 10.77 10.58 32.35
N GLY A 66 10.23 9.40 32.69
CA GLY A 66 9.41 9.19 33.87
C GLY A 66 8.11 10.00 33.88
N ARG A 67 7.57 10.31 32.69
CA ARG A 67 6.30 11.03 32.53
C ARG A 67 5.20 10.09 32.05
N ASP A 68 3.96 10.50 32.27
CA ASP A 68 2.81 9.84 31.66
C ASP A 68 2.83 10.01 30.13
N ALA A 69 2.30 8.99 29.44
CA ALA A 69 2.17 9.03 27.99
C ALA A 69 1.05 10.01 27.59
N ALA A 70 1.38 10.96 26.73
CA ALA A 70 0.48 11.96 26.18
C ALA A 70 -0.22 11.40 24.93
N PHE A 71 -1.23 10.55 25.16
CA PHE A 71 -2.19 10.16 24.13
C PHE A 71 -3.36 11.15 24.13
N GLU A 72 -3.08 12.44 23.90
CA GLU A 72 -4.15 13.44 23.92
C GLU A 72 -5.08 13.29 22.71
N ASP A 73 -6.27 12.75 22.98
CA ASP A 73 -7.38 12.66 22.02
C ASP A 73 -8.14 14.00 21.85
N GLN A 74 -7.87 15.02 22.68
CA GLN A 74 -8.65 16.27 22.71
C GLN A 74 -8.45 17.16 21.48
N GLY A 75 -7.27 17.15 20.85
CA GLY A 75 -7.02 17.89 19.60
C GLY A 75 -7.61 17.25 18.33
N PHE A 76 -8.24 16.06 18.44
CA PHE A 76 -8.78 15.32 17.30
C PHE A 76 -10.22 15.68 16.93
N LEU A 77 -10.96 16.33 17.82
CA LEU A 77 -12.36 16.71 17.57
C LEU A 77 -12.49 17.73 16.43
N ASN A 78 -11.42 18.45 16.08
CA ASN A 78 -11.43 19.52 15.06
C ASN A 78 -10.75 19.15 13.74
N LEU A 79 -10.16 17.96 13.61
CA LEU A 79 -9.61 17.46 12.34
C LEU A 79 -10.55 16.39 11.81
N GLU A 80 -10.99 16.52 10.56
CA GLU A 80 -11.77 15.48 9.87
C GLU A 80 -10.87 14.24 9.70
N VAL A 81 -10.85 13.34 10.70
CA VAL A 81 -10.00 12.15 10.70
C VAL A 81 -10.62 11.13 9.76
N LYS A 82 -10.07 11.03 8.54
CA LYS A 82 -10.47 9.99 7.59
C LYS A 82 -9.61 8.74 7.78
N TYR A 83 -10.26 7.58 7.78
CA TYR A 83 -9.61 6.27 7.91
C TYR A 83 -9.11 5.80 6.56
N LEU A 84 -7.80 5.90 6.33
CA LEU A 84 -7.20 5.47 5.05
C LEU A 84 -7.54 4.03 4.69
N TRP A 85 -7.63 3.14 5.67
CA TRP A 85 -7.91 1.73 5.46
C TRP A 85 -8.87 1.21 6.50
N GLY A 86 -9.48 0.06 6.20
CA GLY A 86 -10.27 -0.65 7.17
C GLY A 86 -9.43 -1.06 8.38
N ASN A 87 -10.10 -1.21 9.52
CA ASN A 87 -9.48 -1.42 10.84
C ASN A 87 -9.21 -2.90 11.20
N THR A 88 -9.42 -3.83 10.26
CA THR A 88 -9.12 -5.25 10.44
C THR A 88 -8.03 -5.70 9.45
N PRO A 89 -7.42 -6.87 9.67
CA PRO A 89 -6.61 -7.53 8.63
C PRO A 89 -7.47 -7.96 7.43
N ALA A 90 -6.89 -7.99 6.24
CA ALA A 90 -7.50 -8.59 5.06
C ALA A 90 -7.84 -10.07 5.31
N ILE A 91 -9.09 -10.44 5.07
CA ILE A 91 -9.59 -11.81 5.22
C ILE A 91 -10.24 -12.28 3.92
N ASP A 92 -10.08 -13.58 3.63
CA ASP A 92 -10.95 -14.29 2.71
C ASP A 92 -12.24 -14.59 3.48
N ILE A 93 -13.35 -13.97 3.07
CA ILE A 93 -14.64 -14.14 3.76
C ILE A 93 -15.37 -15.41 3.33
N LEU A 94 -15.01 -15.98 2.17
CA LEU A 94 -15.65 -17.19 1.68
C LEU A 94 -14.97 -18.41 2.29
N VAL A 95 -13.64 -18.44 2.28
CA VAL A 95 -12.85 -19.64 2.62
C VAL A 95 -13.45 -20.86 1.92
N LEU A 96 -13.67 -20.70 0.60
CA LEU A 96 -14.65 -21.47 -0.17
C LEU A 96 -14.49 -22.99 0.02
N GLU A 97 -13.27 -23.51 -0.11
CA GLU A 97 -12.96 -24.95 0.04
C GLU A 97 -13.37 -25.55 1.39
N LYS A 98 -13.52 -24.72 2.44
CA LYS A 98 -13.91 -25.18 3.78
C LYS A 98 -15.39 -25.03 4.09
N HIS A 99 -16.08 -24.13 3.40
CA HIS A 99 -17.46 -23.78 3.71
C HIS A 99 -18.45 -24.26 2.64
N GLU A 100 -18.00 -24.40 1.41
CA GLU A 100 -18.82 -24.76 0.26
C GLU A 100 -18.14 -25.86 -0.56
N ASP A 101 -18.94 -26.67 -1.24
CA ASP A 101 -18.42 -27.61 -2.23
C ASP A 101 -18.04 -26.85 -3.50
N VAL A 102 -16.73 -26.80 -3.81
CA VAL A 102 -16.20 -26.13 -5.00
C VAL A 102 -16.77 -26.74 -6.29
N SER A 103 -17.23 -27.99 -6.25
CA SER A 103 -17.87 -28.66 -7.39
C SER A 103 -19.31 -28.22 -7.66
N ASN A 104 -19.92 -27.47 -6.73
CA ASN A 104 -21.34 -27.11 -6.76
C ASN A 104 -21.72 -26.14 -7.89
N ASN A 105 -20.75 -25.67 -8.69
CA ASN A 105 -20.93 -24.96 -9.96
C ASN A 105 -22.03 -23.87 -9.95
N LYS A 106 -22.12 -23.11 -8.85
CA LYS A 106 -23.05 -21.99 -8.68
C LYS A 106 -22.32 -20.66 -8.75
N ASP A 107 -23.03 -19.66 -9.25
CA ASP A 107 -22.60 -18.27 -9.15
C ASP A 107 -22.54 -17.80 -7.69
N LEU A 108 -21.57 -16.93 -7.39
CA LEU A 108 -21.39 -16.33 -6.08
C LEU A 108 -21.90 -14.89 -6.09
N HIS A 109 -22.66 -14.53 -5.05
CA HIS A 109 -23.11 -13.15 -4.81
C HIS A 109 -22.59 -12.68 -3.46
N ILE A 110 -21.72 -11.67 -3.47
CA ILE A 110 -20.94 -11.25 -2.31
C ILE A 110 -21.21 -9.79 -2.01
N LEU A 111 -21.65 -9.49 -0.78
CA LEU A 111 -21.87 -8.13 -0.29
C LEU A 111 -20.77 -7.71 0.68
N PHE A 112 -20.02 -6.66 0.33
CA PHE A 112 -19.12 -5.95 1.24
C PHE A 112 -19.79 -4.64 1.69
N ALA A 113 -20.67 -4.72 2.68
CA ALA A 113 -21.36 -3.56 3.23
C ALA A 113 -20.40 -2.70 4.08
N ALA A 114 -20.42 -1.38 3.88
CA ALA A 114 -19.56 -0.42 4.59
C ALA A 114 -18.09 -0.86 4.59
N SER A 115 -17.59 -1.23 3.40
CA SER A 115 -16.38 -2.01 3.24
C SER A 115 -15.09 -1.30 3.70
N SER A 116 -15.12 0.03 3.85
CA SER A 116 -13.92 0.85 3.87
C SER A 116 -13.12 0.57 2.59
N ASP A 117 -11.97 -0.09 2.65
CA ASP A 117 -11.21 -0.43 1.44
C ASP A 117 -11.47 -1.83 0.89
N ILE A 118 -10.93 -2.11 -0.30
CA ILE A 118 -11.08 -3.37 -1.02
C ILE A 118 -10.15 -4.51 -0.54
N ARG A 119 -9.55 -4.45 0.65
CA ARG A 119 -8.63 -5.51 1.13
C ARG A 119 -9.30 -6.87 1.28
N ASN A 120 -10.52 -6.91 1.83
CA ASN A 120 -11.26 -8.17 2.00
C ASN A 120 -11.75 -8.70 0.66
N LEU A 121 -12.26 -7.82 -0.21
CA LEU A 121 -12.63 -8.15 -1.59
C LEU A 121 -11.44 -8.79 -2.31
N ARG A 122 -10.29 -8.14 -2.31
CA ARG A 122 -9.08 -8.63 -2.97
C ARG A 122 -8.60 -9.96 -2.40
N MET A 123 -8.58 -10.10 -1.07
CA MET A 123 -8.15 -11.32 -0.42
C MET A 123 -9.09 -12.50 -0.74
N THR A 124 -10.39 -12.24 -0.77
CA THR A 124 -11.42 -13.24 -1.11
C THR A 124 -11.25 -13.70 -2.56
N ILE A 125 -11.19 -12.77 -3.51
CA ILE A 125 -11.02 -13.11 -4.94
C ILE A 125 -9.65 -13.75 -5.22
N ALA A 126 -8.58 -13.28 -4.59
CA ALA A 126 -7.25 -13.90 -4.70
C ALA A 126 -7.15 -15.31 -4.09
N SER A 127 -8.14 -15.71 -3.30
CA SER A 127 -8.20 -17.04 -2.66
C SER A 127 -9.21 -17.97 -3.31
N LEU A 128 -9.90 -17.52 -4.37
CA LEU A 128 -10.77 -18.41 -5.13
C LEU A 128 -9.96 -19.56 -5.75
N PRO A 129 -10.43 -20.81 -5.61
CA PRO A 129 -9.78 -21.98 -6.20
C PRO A 129 -9.56 -21.82 -7.70
N ILE A 130 -8.50 -22.42 -8.23
CA ILE A 130 -8.23 -22.36 -9.67
C ILE A 130 -9.23 -23.16 -10.49
N GLU A 131 -10.07 -23.96 -9.85
CA GLU A 131 -11.13 -24.78 -10.44
C GLU A 131 -12.45 -24.02 -10.55
N TYR A 132 -12.63 -22.94 -9.79
CA TYR A 132 -13.86 -22.16 -9.81
C TYR A 132 -14.00 -21.40 -11.15
N ARG A 133 -15.10 -21.64 -11.87
CA ARG A 133 -15.38 -21.11 -13.23
C ARG A 133 -16.69 -20.33 -13.35
N GLN A 134 -17.41 -20.16 -12.25
CA GLN A 134 -18.72 -19.51 -12.25
C GLN A 134 -18.61 -18.00 -12.05
N THR A 135 -19.71 -17.30 -12.23
CA THR A 135 -19.76 -15.84 -12.11
C THR A 135 -19.58 -15.43 -10.65
N VAL A 136 -18.87 -14.34 -10.41
CA VAL A 136 -18.77 -13.71 -9.09
C VAL A 136 -19.32 -12.29 -9.15
N ASN A 137 -20.48 -12.10 -8.56
CA ASN A 137 -21.16 -10.83 -8.44
C ASN A 137 -20.80 -10.17 -7.11
N ILE A 138 -20.09 -9.05 -7.15
CA ILE A 138 -19.65 -8.34 -5.94
C ILE A 138 -20.38 -7.00 -5.85
N THR A 139 -21.04 -6.75 -4.73
CA THR A 139 -21.59 -5.43 -4.37
C THR A 139 -20.82 -4.88 -3.18
N ALA A 140 -20.34 -3.65 -3.29
CA ALA A 140 -19.64 -2.96 -2.20
C ALA A 140 -20.10 -1.52 -2.11
N ASN A 141 -20.19 -0.98 -0.90
CA ASN A 141 -20.50 0.42 -0.66
C ASN A 141 -19.66 1.00 0.49
N ASP A 142 -19.57 2.32 0.51
CA ASP A 142 -18.99 3.09 1.60
C ASP A 142 -19.68 4.46 1.73
N LEU A 143 -19.65 5.03 2.93
CA LEU A 143 -20.16 6.37 3.22
C LEU A 143 -19.19 7.45 2.70
N ASP A 144 -17.88 7.19 2.75
CA ASP A 144 -16.86 8.13 2.33
C ASP A 144 -16.60 8.01 0.82
N THR A 145 -16.98 9.04 0.07
CA THR A 145 -16.75 9.12 -1.37
C THR A 145 -15.26 9.08 -1.74
N ASN A 146 -14.37 9.51 -0.85
CA ASN A 146 -12.92 9.40 -1.03
C ASN A 146 -12.47 7.93 -1.06
N VAL A 147 -13.05 7.12 -0.18
CA VAL A 147 -12.79 5.70 -0.08
C VAL A 147 -13.31 4.98 -1.32
N THR A 148 -14.57 5.24 -1.69
CA THR A 148 -15.19 4.67 -2.89
C THR A 148 -14.41 5.02 -4.15
N ALA A 149 -14.06 6.29 -4.35
CA ALA A 149 -13.27 6.73 -5.51
C ALA A 149 -11.93 5.99 -5.61
N ARG A 150 -11.19 5.87 -4.50
CA ARG A 150 -9.93 5.12 -4.49
C ARG A 150 -10.14 3.65 -4.81
N ASN A 151 -11.16 3.02 -4.22
CA ASN A 151 -11.47 1.61 -4.47
C ASN A 151 -11.78 1.36 -5.95
N VAL A 152 -12.54 2.24 -6.59
CA VAL A 152 -12.84 2.17 -8.02
C VAL A 152 -11.56 2.38 -8.85
N ILE A 153 -10.76 3.43 -8.58
CA ILE A 153 -9.48 3.64 -9.29
C ILE A 153 -8.61 2.38 -9.22
N LEU A 154 -8.53 1.76 -8.04
CA LEU A 154 -7.78 0.54 -7.80
C LEU A 154 -8.35 -0.71 -8.50
N LEU A 155 -9.64 -0.73 -8.84
CA LEU A 155 -10.27 -1.76 -9.67
C LEU A 155 -10.04 -1.46 -11.16
N LEU A 156 -10.20 -0.21 -11.60
CA LEU A 156 -9.93 0.21 -12.98
C LEU A 156 -8.48 -0.06 -13.37
N ILE A 157 -7.50 0.17 -12.48
CA ILE A 157 -6.10 -0.21 -12.76
C ILE A 157 -5.97 -1.73 -12.99
N ALA A 158 -6.76 -2.56 -12.29
CA ALA A 158 -6.71 -4.00 -12.47
C ALA A 158 -7.23 -4.45 -13.84
N PHE A 159 -8.20 -3.73 -14.40
CA PHE A 159 -8.88 -4.11 -15.65
C PHE A 159 -8.35 -3.38 -16.89
N ALA A 160 -7.86 -2.14 -16.73
CA ALA A 160 -7.45 -1.28 -17.84
C ALA A 160 -5.93 -1.31 -18.13
N VAL A 161 -5.11 -1.78 -17.19
CA VAL A 161 -3.65 -1.94 -17.41
C VAL A 161 -3.39 -3.36 -17.88
N GLU A 162 -2.90 -3.48 -19.12
CA GLU A 162 -2.73 -4.74 -19.83
C GLU A 162 -1.62 -5.62 -19.24
N GLU A 163 -0.49 -5.01 -18.85
CA GLU A 163 0.64 -5.75 -18.26
C GLU A 163 0.38 -6.02 -16.76
N PRO A 164 0.25 -7.30 -16.34
CA PRO A 164 -0.09 -7.64 -14.96
C PRO A 164 0.90 -7.13 -13.90
N GLY A 165 2.19 -7.08 -14.21
CA GLY A 165 3.23 -6.57 -13.33
C GLY A 165 3.08 -5.07 -13.02
N GLU A 166 2.90 -4.25 -14.05
CA GLU A 166 2.64 -2.81 -13.99
C GLU A 166 1.33 -2.53 -13.26
N ALA A 167 0.28 -3.31 -13.54
CA ALA A 167 -1.00 -3.20 -12.84
C ALA A 167 -0.82 -3.44 -11.32
N VAL A 168 -0.08 -4.49 -10.94
CA VAL A 168 0.20 -4.81 -9.54
C VAL A 168 1.04 -3.73 -8.87
N ASP A 169 2.10 -3.26 -9.52
CA ASP A 169 3.01 -2.25 -8.98
C ASP A 169 2.28 -0.91 -8.79
N CYS A 170 1.54 -0.47 -9.82
CA CYS A 170 0.73 0.73 -9.77
C CYS A 170 -0.35 0.65 -8.69
N LYS A 171 -1.06 -0.48 -8.56
CA LYS A 171 -2.07 -0.67 -7.50
C LYS A 171 -1.47 -0.59 -6.10
N LEU A 172 -0.29 -1.18 -5.88
CA LEU A 172 0.41 -1.10 -4.59
C LEU A 172 0.68 0.36 -4.23
N HIS A 173 1.25 1.12 -5.16
CA HIS A 173 1.70 2.49 -4.89
C HIS A 173 0.55 3.50 -4.85
N VAL A 174 -0.46 3.37 -5.71
CA VAL A 174 -1.70 4.17 -5.63
C VAL A 174 -2.41 3.95 -4.30
N TRP A 175 -2.37 2.72 -3.76
CA TRP A 175 -3.03 2.43 -2.50
C TRP A 175 -2.25 2.93 -1.28
N PHE A 176 -0.93 2.68 -1.24
CA PHE A 176 -0.14 2.86 -0.03
C PHE A 176 0.80 4.06 -0.04
N ALA A 177 1.33 4.45 -1.20
CA ALA A 177 2.35 5.48 -1.29
C ALA A 177 1.76 6.90 -1.16
N ALA A 178 2.48 7.80 -0.48
CA ALA A 178 2.11 9.22 -0.44
C ALA A 178 2.49 9.98 -1.71
N GLN A 179 3.45 9.44 -2.46
CA GLN A 179 3.88 9.95 -3.75
C GLN A 179 3.93 8.78 -4.73
N LEU A 180 3.85 9.07 -6.02
CA LEU A 180 3.93 8.17 -7.14
C LEU A 180 5.21 8.45 -7.93
N THR A 181 5.64 7.46 -8.69
CA THR A 181 6.66 7.64 -9.73
C THR A 181 6.03 8.25 -10.98
N ARG A 182 6.86 8.64 -11.94
CA ARG A 182 6.39 9.12 -13.25
C ARG A 182 5.60 8.04 -14.00
N SER A 183 6.11 6.82 -14.06
CA SER A 183 5.44 5.68 -14.70
C SER A 183 4.05 5.40 -14.11
N HIS A 184 3.93 5.40 -12.78
CA HIS A 184 2.64 5.25 -12.11
C HIS A 184 1.64 6.34 -12.50
N PHE A 185 2.10 7.60 -12.56
CA PHE A 185 1.23 8.71 -12.94
C PHE A 185 0.83 8.66 -14.41
N GLU A 186 1.73 8.28 -15.31
CA GLU A 186 1.46 8.09 -16.74
C GLU A 186 0.43 6.98 -16.97
N LEU A 187 0.46 5.89 -16.20
CA LEU A 187 -0.57 4.84 -16.24
C LEU A 187 -1.94 5.39 -15.81
N LEU A 188 -1.99 6.16 -14.72
CA LEU A 188 -3.23 6.81 -14.28
C LEU A 188 -3.76 7.80 -15.33
N ASP A 189 -2.86 8.56 -15.97
CA ASP A 189 -3.17 9.53 -17.00
C ASP A 189 -3.68 8.93 -18.29
N SER A 190 -2.99 7.93 -18.81
CA SER A 190 -3.30 7.34 -20.11
C SER A 190 -4.43 6.33 -20.06
N LYS A 191 -4.60 5.58 -18.95
CA LYS A 191 -5.57 4.47 -18.87
C LYS A 191 -6.79 4.81 -18.02
N ILE A 192 -6.63 5.50 -16.88
CA ILE A 192 -7.72 5.63 -15.89
C ILE A 192 -8.48 6.96 -16.02
N ARG A 193 -7.77 8.06 -16.29
CA ARG A 193 -8.40 9.37 -16.45
C ARG A 193 -9.39 9.42 -17.61
N PRO A 194 -9.13 8.84 -18.81
CA PRO A 194 -10.08 8.87 -19.91
C PRO A 194 -11.37 8.12 -19.56
N LEU A 195 -11.27 6.96 -18.88
CA LEU A 195 -12.44 6.20 -18.40
C LEU A 195 -13.32 7.01 -17.45
N ASN A 196 -12.72 7.80 -16.56
CA ASN A 196 -13.46 8.66 -15.65
C ASN A 196 -14.07 9.88 -16.36
N GLN A 197 -13.37 10.46 -17.35
CA GLN A 197 -13.89 11.57 -18.15
C GLN A 197 -15.08 11.14 -18.99
N GLU A 198 -14.97 9.99 -19.64
CA GLU A 198 -16.07 9.38 -20.40
C GLU A 198 -17.29 9.13 -19.50
N ALA A 199 -17.07 8.51 -18.33
CA ALA A 199 -18.13 8.25 -17.37
C ALA A 199 -18.84 9.54 -16.93
N LEU A 200 -18.10 10.63 -16.68
CA LEU A 200 -18.66 11.92 -16.30
C LEU A 200 -19.50 12.56 -17.42
N ILE A 201 -19.09 12.42 -18.68
CA ILE A 201 -19.81 12.95 -19.85
C ILE A 201 -21.09 12.15 -20.12
N GLN A 202 -21.02 10.82 -20.02
CA GLN A 202 -22.14 9.93 -20.34
C GLN A 202 -23.19 9.85 -19.22
N SER A 203 -22.91 10.40 -18.04
CA SER A 203 -23.77 10.33 -16.86
C SER A 203 -24.38 11.69 -16.46
N PRO A 204 -25.02 12.48 -17.37
CA PRO A 204 -25.46 13.83 -17.01
C PRO A 204 -26.66 13.84 -16.05
N TYR A 205 -27.43 12.75 -15.95
CA TYR A 205 -28.63 12.66 -15.09
C TYR A 205 -28.78 11.34 -14.34
N ASN A 206 -28.35 10.23 -14.92
CA ASN A 206 -28.24 8.96 -14.20
C ASN A 206 -26.89 8.94 -13.48
N ARG A 207 -26.92 8.82 -12.16
CA ARG A 207 -25.76 8.73 -11.26
C ARG A 207 -24.87 7.51 -11.51
N ILE A 208 -25.09 6.78 -12.60
CA ILE A 208 -24.69 5.40 -12.81
C ILE A 208 -23.88 5.31 -14.10
N HIS A 209 -22.74 4.63 -14.02
CA HIS A 209 -21.95 4.27 -15.19
C HIS A 209 -21.47 2.81 -15.08
N THR A 210 -21.31 2.16 -16.23
CA THR A 210 -20.80 0.79 -16.33
C THR A 210 -19.64 0.74 -17.29
N TRP A 211 -18.45 0.37 -16.78
CA TRP A 211 -17.32 0.02 -17.62
C TRP A 211 -17.36 -1.48 -17.93
N ASN A 212 -17.08 -1.85 -19.18
CA ASN A 212 -17.02 -3.23 -19.63
C ASN A 212 -15.59 -3.58 -20.05
N PHE A 213 -15.09 -4.72 -19.58
CA PHE A 213 -13.74 -5.23 -19.80
C PHE A 213 -13.83 -6.71 -20.19
N GLY A 214 -14.21 -7.00 -21.44
CA GLY A 214 -14.45 -8.38 -21.88
C GLY A 214 -15.58 -9.03 -21.08
N ASN A 215 -15.25 -10.09 -20.33
CA ASN A 215 -16.20 -10.83 -19.48
C ASN A 215 -16.43 -10.20 -18.10
N HIS A 216 -15.86 -9.02 -17.85
CA HIS A 216 -15.98 -8.32 -16.57
C HIS A 216 -16.67 -6.98 -16.75
N SER A 217 -17.38 -6.54 -15.72
CA SER A 217 -17.95 -5.21 -15.68
C SER A 217 -17.75 -4.58 -14.31
N VAL A 218 -17.58 -3.26 -14.31
CA VAL A 218 -17.55 -2.45 -13.10
C VAL A 218 -18.71 -1.48 -13.19
N TRP A 219 -19.67 -1.64 -12.28
CA TRP A 219 -20.82 -0.76 -12.15
C TRP A 219 -20.59 0.21 -10.98
N LEU A 220 -20.79 1.51 -11.21
CA LEU A 220 -20.60 2.52 -10.19
C LEU A 220 -21.73 3.53 -10.16
N THR A 221 -22.24 3.78 -8.96
CA THR A 221 -23.20 4.84 -8.67
C THR A 221 -22.56 5.92 -7.81
N LEU A 222 -22.50 7.17 -8.28
CA LEU A 222 -21.97 8.33 -7.56
C LEU A 222 -22.81 9.59 -7.81
N THR A 223 -22.76 10.55 -6.87
CA THR A 223 -23.28 11.89 -7.13
C THR A 223 -22.41 12.61 -8.17
N GLN A 224 -22.96 13.63 -8.85
CA GLN A 224 -22.18 14.44 -9.81
C GLN A 224 -20.91 15.03 -9.18
N SER A 225 -21.02 15.57 -7.96
CA SER A 225 -19.87 16.10 -7.21
C SER A 225 -18.83 15.04 -6.87
N ALA A 226 -19.25 13.79 -6.61
CA ALA A 226 -18.33 12.70 -6.34
C ALA A 226 -17.62 12.20 -7.61
N TRP A 227 -18.29 12.21 -8.76
CA TRP A 227 -17.65 11.94 -10.05
C TRP A 227 -16.56 12.97 -10.37
N SER A 228 -16.85 14.27 -10.25
CA SER A 228 -15.85 15.33 -10.41
C SER A 228 -14.70 15.17 -9.42
N SER A 229 -15.01 14.94 -8.14
CA SER A 229 -13.99 14.72 -7.10
C SER A 229 -13.12 13.48 -7.35
N MET A 230 -13.65 12.43 -7.99
CA MET A 230 -12.87 11.25 -8.37
C MET A 230 -11.90 11.58 -9.51
N LEU A 231 -12.31 12.38 -10.50
CA LEU A 231 -11.45 12.83 -11.59
C LEU A 231 -10.32 13.74 -11.08
N ASP A 232 -10.61 14.66 -10.16
CA ASP A 232 -9.63 15.58 -9.56
C ASP A 232 -8.47 14.83 -8.87
N ARG A 233 -8.69 13.58 -8.41
CA ARG A 233 -7.64 12.77 -7.76
C ARG A 233 -6.61 12.22 -8.73
N LEU A 234 -6.89 12.25 -10.03
CA LEU A 234 -5.97 11.81 -11.08
C LEU A 234 -5.12 12.96 -11.61
N GLN A 235 -5.33 14.18 -11.11
CA GLN A 235 -4.66 15.39 -11.57
C GLN A 235 -3.99 16.09 -10.40
N VAL A 236 -2.72 16.45 -10.53
CA VAL A 236 -2.04 17.24 -9.49
C VAL A 236 -2.41 18.71 -9.68
N PRO A 237 -3.03 19.38 -8.70
CA PRO A 237 -3.38 20.78 -8.81
C PRO A 237 -2.17 21.67 -9.02
N ASP A 238 -2.36 22.75 -9.76
CA ASP A 238 -1.33 23.77 -9.95
C ASP A 238 -0.81 24.28 -8.61
N GLY A 239 0.53 24.36 -8.52
CA GLY A 239 1.22 24.81 -7.32
C GLY A 239 1.38 23.77 -6.21
N LEU A 240 0.79 22.57 -6.29
CA LEU A 240 1.06 21.47 -5.36
C LEU A 240 2.30 20.68 -5.77
N THR A 241 3.46 21.13 -5.30
CA THR A 241 4.74 20.44 -5.57
C THR A 241 4.94 19.23 -4.67
N SER A 242 5.82 18.31 -5.12
CA SER A 242 6.32 17.18 -4.32
C SER A 242 6.77 17.59 -2.92
N SER A 243 7.58 18.65 -2.85
CA SER A 243 8.14 19.16 -1.60
C SER A 243 7.04 19.70 -0.67
N LYS A 244 6.08 20.46 -1.21
CA LYS A 244 4.93 20.97 -0.43
C LYS A 244 4.09 19.80 0.13
N ALA A 245 3.75 18.82 -0.70
CA ALA A 245 2.99 17.64 -0.27
C ALA A 245 3.72 16.87 0.83
N ARG A 246 5.04 16.65 0.67
CA ARG A 246 5.89 15.99 1.66
C ARG A 246 5.99 16.77 2.97
N ASN A 247 6.11 18.10 2.91
CA ASN A 247 6.15 18.96 4.08
C ASN A 247 4.84 18.87 4.87
N VAL A 248 3.70 19.03 4.20
CA VAL A 248 2.37 18.94 4.84
C VAL A 248 2.17 17.57 5.51
N ARG A 249 2.53 16.48 4.83
CA ARG A 249 2.48 15.13 5.42
C ARG A 249 3.45 15.00 6.61
N GLY A 250 4.66 15.55 6.48
CA GLY A 250 5.70 15.52 7.50
C GLY A 250 5.30 16.22 8.78
N LYS A 251 4.58 17.35 8.70
CA LYS A 251 4.00 18.07 9.84
C LYS A 251 3.01 17.23 10.65
N ILE A 252 2.35 16.27 10.00
CA ILE A 252 1.39 15.35 10.63
C ILE A 252 2.11 14.09 11.15
N ALA A 253 2.81 13.39 10.25
CA ALA A 253 3.35 12.06 10.53
C ALA A 253 4.49 12.08 11.57
N ARG A 254 5.16 13.23 11.73
CA ARG A 254 6.33 13.45 12.60
C ARG A 254 6.14 14.64 13.54
N ALA A 255 4.90 15.01 13.84
CA ALA A 255 4.62 16.03 14.85
C ALA A 255 5.23 15.61 16.20
N GLU A 256 5.89 16.55 16.88
CA GLU A 256 6.48 16.30 18.20
C GLU A 256 5.43 15.86 19.23
N SER A 257 4.23 16.46 19.17
CA SER A 257 3.06 16.06 19.97
C SER A 257 2.57 14.63 19.71
N ARG A 258 3.17 13.91 18.75
CA ARG A 258 2.83 12.53 18.38
C ARG A 258 3.95 11.53 18.65
N VAL A 259 5.01 11.95 19.35
CA VAL A 259 6.12 11.07 19.70
C VAL A 259 5.66 9.84 20.48
N ASP A 260 4.68 9.97 21.38
CA ASP A 260 4.21 8.83 22.17
C ASP A 260 3.38 7.84 21.34
N TYR A 261 2.62 8.30 20.35
CA TYR A 261 1.93 7.40 19.43
C TYR A 261 2.92 6.63 18.55
N LEU A 262 4.00 7.29 18.13
CA LEU A 262 5.08 6.64 17.40
C LEU A 262 5.77 5.60 18.27
N ASP A 263 6.23 6.00 19.45
CA ASP A 263 6.99 5.15 20.35
C ASP A 263 6.17 3.95 20.82
N ARG A 264 4.86 4.10 21.00
CA ARG A 264 3.93 2.98 21.24
C ARG A 264 3.97 1.96 20.10
N GLY A 265 3.94 2.42 18.85
CA GLY A 265 4.05 1.54 17.68
C GLY A 265 5.41 0.88 17.55
N LEU A 266 6.49 1.52 18.01
CA LEU A 266 7.85 0.97 17.97
C LEU A 266 8.16 0.00 19.12
N PHE A 267 7.47 0.17 20.26
CA PHE A 267 7.72 -0.60 21.48
C PHE A 267 7.59 -2.10 21.27
N ASP A 268 6.50 -2.52 20.61
CA ASP A 268 6.19 -3.94 20.37
C ASP A 268 7.01 -4.56 19.22
N LEU A 269 7.85 -3.76 18.55
CA LEU A 269 8.61 -4.21 17.39
C LEU A 269 10.04 -4.63 17.74
N PRO A 270 10.56 -5.71 17.12
CA PRO A 270 11.98 -6.03 17.12
C PRO A 270 12.84 -4.87 16.58
N PRO A 271 14.13 -4.78 16.95
CA PRO A 271 14.94 -3.61 16.65
C PRO A 271 15.01 -3.23 15.16
N ALA A 272 15.18 -4.22 14.27
CA ALA A 272 15.21 -3.98 12.83
C ALA A 272 13.82 -3.57 12.27
N HIS A 273 12.74 -4.12 12.81
CA HIS A 273 11.38 -3.82 12.36
C HIS A 273 10.99 -2.36 12.67
N ARG A 274 11.49 -1.81 13.79
CA ARG A 274 11.34 -0.39 14.13
C ARG A 274 11.88 0.51 13.04
N MET A 275 13.02 0.17 12.45
CA MET A 275 13.59 0.95 11.35
C MET A 275 12.70 0.94 10.12
N GLY A 276 12.06 -0.21 9.82
CA GLY A 276 11.06 -0.31 8.75
C GLY A 276 9.87 0.63 8.99
N LEU A 277 9.29 0.61 10.20
CA LEU A 277 8.17 1.50 10.56
C LEU A 277 8.58 2.98 10.50
N LEU A 278 9.75 3.33 11.02
CA LEU A 278 10.28 4.71 10.95
C LEU A 278 10.44 5.16 9.50
N LYS A 279 10.97 4.30 8.63
CA LYS A 279 11.13 4.58 7.20
C LYS A 279 9.78 4.79 6.53
N TYR A 280 8.84 3.86 6.75
CA TYR A 280 7.48 3.96 6.24
C TYR A 280 6.75 5.21 6.74
N ARG A 281 6.92 5.61 8.01
CA ARG A 281 6.34 6.87 8.49
C ARG A 281 6.93 8.09 7.80
N ASN A 282 8.18 8.02 7.35
CA ASN A 282 8.87 9.12 6.68
C ASN A 282 8.49 9.31 5.21
N ASP A 283 8.08 8.27 4.49
CA ASP A 283 7.74 8.36 3.06
C ASP A 283 6.35 7.80 2.69
N SER A 284 5.76 6.98 3.55
CA SER A 284 4.56 6.16 3.32
C SER A 284 4.70 5.17 2.17
N ILE A 285 5.90 4.68 1.85
CA ILE A 285 6.13 3.79 0.73
C ILE A 285 6.40 2.37 1.23
N ILE A 286 5.59 1.40 0.77
CA ILE A 286 5.85 -0.02 1.01
C ILE A 286 6.80 -0.52 -0.06
N LEU A 287 8.07 -0.64 0.29
CA LEU A 287 9.13 -1.20 -0.53
C LEU A 287 10.17 -1.86 0.36
N PRO A 288 10.99 -2.78 -0.18
CA PRO A 288 12.19 -3.23 0.50
C PRO A 288 13.01 -2.08 1.06
N PHE A 289 13.68 -2.33 2.18
CA PHE A 289 14.37 -1.29 2.95
C PHE A 289 15.50 -0.65 2.14
N ASP A 290 16.12 -1.37 1.21
CA ASP A 290 17.18 -0.86 0.34
C ASP A 290 16.70 -0.29 -1.00
N HIS A 291 15.42 -0.50 -1.36
CA HIS A 291 14.91 -0.02 -2.64
C HIS A 291 15.02 1.51 -2.79
N PRO A 292 15.45 2.02 -3.96
CA PRO A 292 15.41 3.44 -4.27
C PRO A 292 14.02 4.05 -4.08
N ARG A 293 14.00 5.29 -3.60
CA ARG A 293 12.78 6.08 -3.33
C ARG A 293 12.80 7.45 -4.00
N SER A 294 13.89 7.79 -4.69
CA SER A 294 14.10 9.08 -5.37
C SER A 294 13.11 9.30 -6.50
N GLU A 295 12.60 8.23 -7.10
CA GLU A 295 11.64 8.28 -8.21
C GLU A 295 10.23 8.68 -7.78
N PHE A 296 9.90 8.56 -6.49
CA PHE A 296 8.59 8.93 -5.95
C PHE A 296 8.50 10.43 -5.74
N ILE A 297 8.17 11.15 -6.82
CA ILE A 297 8.20 12.61 -6.88
C ILE A 297 6.83 13.25 -7.14
N ILE A 298 5.80 12.48 -7.49
CA ILE A 298 4.48 13.04 -7.84
C ILE A 298 3.51 12.84 -6.67
N PRO A 299 2.81 13.86 -6.14
CA PRO A 299 1.83 13.66 -5.07
C PRO A 299 0.74 12.63 -5.43
N ASN A 300 0.46 11.67 -4.54
CA ASN A 300 -0.65 10.74 -4.71
C ASN A 300 -1.94 11.31 -4.10
N LEU A 301 -2.90 11.72 -4.93
CA LEU A 301 -4.17 12.30 -4.48
C LEU A 301 -5.31 11.27 -4.35
N ALA A 302 -5.12 10.05 -4.85
CA ALA A 302 -5.98 8.92 -4.49
C ALA A 302 -5.84 8.55 -2.99
N ARG A 303 -4.77 9.02 -2.34
CA ARG A 303 -4.52 8.89 -0.90
C ARG A 303 -4.85 10.20 -0.17
N TYR A 304 -5.83 10.17 0.72
CA TYR A 304 -6.13 11.30 1.60
C TYR A 304 -5.30 11.27 2.89
N ARG A 305 -5.32 12.39 3.62
CA ARG A 305 -4.54 12.55 4.87
C ARG A 305 -5.11 11.65 5.96
N SER A 306 -4.25 10.91 6.64
CA SER A 306 -4.59 10.21 7.88
C SER A 306 -3.46 10.32 8.88
N LEU A 307 -3.82 10.38 10.15
CA LEU A 307 -2.92 10.70 11.26
C LEU A 307 -2.15 9.46 11.76
N PHE A 308 -2.62 8.24 11.45
CA PHE A 308 -2.13 6.99 12.06
C PHE A 308 -2.07 5.77 11.12
N ALA A 309 -2.08 6.01 9.83
CA ALA A 309 -2.16 4.95 8.85
C ALA A 309 -0.83 4.18 8.76
N ASP A 310 -0.85 2.93 9.23
CA ASP A 310 0.21 1.95 8.99
C ASP A 310 -0.35 0.81 8.14
N ALA A 311 0.22 0.63 6.96
CA ALA A 311 -0.20 -0.40 6.02
C ALA A 311 -0.07 -1.81 6.60
N LEU A 312 0.88 -2.03 7.51
CA LEU A 312 1.07 -3.34 8.16
C LEU A 312 -0.19 -3.80 8.89
N ARG A 313 -0.98 -2.87 9.44
CA ARG A 313 -2.22 -3.16 10.18
C ARG A 313 -3.34 -3.68 9.27
N CYS A 314 -3.23 -3.51 7.96
CA CYS A 314 -4.20 -4.01 6.99
C CYS A 314 -4.04 -5.52 6.73
N TRP A 315 -3.03 -6.17 7.31
CA TRP A 315 -2.66 -7.54 6.99
C TRP A 315 -2.41 -8.38 8.23
N ALA A 316 -2.66 -9.68 8.13
CA ALA A 316 -2.41 -10.61 9.22
C ALA A 316 -0.90 -10.71 9.45
N HIS A 317 -0.45 -10.37 10.66
CA HIS A 317 0.98 -10.28 10.98
C HIS A 317 1.73 -11.59 10.74
N LYS A 318 1.07 -12.73 11.01
CA LYS A 318 1.61 -14.07 10.73
C LYS A 318 1.95 -14.26 9.25
N ASN A 319 1.05 -13.85 8.35
CA ASN A 319 1.23 -14.04 6.91
C ASN A 319 2.38 -13.15 6.39
N VAL A 320 2.43 -11.90 6.85
CA VAL A 320 3.53 -10.98 6.50
C VAL A 320 4.87 -11.52 7.01
N LEU A 321 4.95 -11.96 8.27
CA LEU A 321 6.20 -12.49 8.84
C LEU A 321 6.70 -13.76 8.13
N SER A 322 5.77 -14.61 7.67
CA SER A 322 6.06 -15.83 6.92
C SER A 322 6.49 -15.57 5.47
N THR A 323 6.22 -14.37 4.94
CA THR A 323 6.62 -14.00 3.58
C THR A 323 8.14 -13.81 3.53
N SER A 324 8.79 -14.36 2.51
CA SER A 324 10.23 -14.19 2.30
C SER A 324 10.54 -12.78 1.77
N SER A 325 11.52 -12.13 2.38
CA SER A 325 12.21 -10.93 1.86
C SER A 325 13.62 -11.27 1.35
N GLY A 326 13.84 -12.55 1.02
CA GLY A 326 15.14 -13.11 0.68
C GLY A 326 16.18 -12.93 1.79
N LEU A 327 17.34 -12.39 1.43
CA LEU A 327 18.48 -12.25 2.35
C LEU A 327 18.23 -11.21 3.44
N ALA A 328 17.39 -10.20 3.19
CA ALA A 328 17.00 -9.19 4.17
C ALA A 328 15.94 -9.72 5.14
N SER A 329 16.27 -10.78 5.90
CA SER A 329 15.31 -11.55 6.70
C SER A 329 14.55 -10.74 7.76
N ASN A 330 15.11 -9.60 8.18
CA ASN A 330 14.52 -8.71 9.19
C ASN A 330 13.80 -7.50 8.56
N ASP A 331 13.69 -7.41 7.23
CA ASP A 331 12.98 -6.33 6.55
C ASP A 331 11.47 -6.58 6.55
N LEU A 332 10.80 -6.20 7.63
CA LEU A 332 9.35 -6.36 7.80
C LEU A 332 8.54 -5.66 6.69
N TYR A 333 8.97 -4.49 6.22
CA TYR A 333 8.24 -3.75 5.18
C TYR A 333 8.57 -4.26 3.78
N GLY A 334 9.74 -4.83 3.57
CA GLY A 334 10.03 -5.66 2.39
C GLY A 334 9.12 -6.89 2.34
N LYS A 335 9.01 -7.63 3.45
CA LYS A 335 8.05 -8.76 3.55
C LYS A 335 6.62 -8.32 3.27
N LEU A 336 6.20 -7.19 3.84
CA LEU A 336 4.89 -6.59 3.55
C LEU A 336 4.74 -6.28 2.06
N CYS A 337 5.74 -5.66 1.42
CA CYS A 337 5.72 -5.39 -0.02
C CYS A 337 5.45 -6.66 -0.83
N TYR A 338 6.24 -7.72 -0.59
CA TYR A 338 6.10 -8.97 -1.32
C TYR A 338 4.78 -9.68 -1.02
N HIS A 339 4.30 -9.63 0.22
CA HIS A 339 3.02 -10.21 0.61
C HIS A 339 1.86 -9.53 -0.14
N VAL A 340 1.83 -8.20 -0.14
CA VAL A 340 0.79 -7.44 -0.85
C VAL A 340 0.90 -7.64 -2.35
N LYS A 341 2.10 -7.63 -2.93
CA LYS A 341 2.30 -7.90 -4.36
C LYS A 341 1.81 -9.31 -4.73
N ASP A 342 2.03 -10.33 -3.90
CA ASP A 342 1.50 -11.67 -4.13
C ASP A 342 -0.03 -11.70 -4.17
N VAL A 343 -0.68 -11.10 -3.16
CA VAL A 343 -2.15 -11.03 -3.12
C VAL A 343 -2.70 -10.27 -4.32
N LEU A 344 -2.07 -9.14 -4.69
CA LEU A 344 -2.47 -8.37 -5.86
C LEU A 344 -2.25 -9.16 -7.16
N ARG A 345 -1.15 -9.89 -7.31
CA ARG A 345 -0.91 -10.76 -8.47
C ARG A 345 -1.95 -11.86 -8.58
N ARG A 346 -2.31 -12.52 -7.47
CA ARG A 346 -3.36 -13.55 -7.48
C ARG A 346 -4.73 -12.98 -7.79
N PHE A 347 -5.06 -11.80 -7.25
CA PHE A 347 -6.27 -11.07 -7.62
C PHE A 347 -6.31 -10.74 -9.12
N VAL A 348 -5.17 -10.31 -9.66
CA VAL A 348 -5.02 -9.97 -11.08
C VAL A 348 -5.08 -11.23 -11.96
N ALA A 349 -4.42 -12.31 -11.55
CA ALA A 349 -4.50 -13.58 -12.27
C ALA A 349 -5.90 -14.23 -12.22
N ALA A 350 -6.68 -13.95 -11.17
CA ALA A 350 -8.03 -14.47 -11.04
C ALA A 350 -9.01 -13.89 -12.09
N TYR A 351 -8.75 -12.68 -12.62
CA TYR A 351 -9.58 -12.13 -13.70
C TYR A 351 -9.18 -12.67 -15.09
N LEU A 352 -7.95 -13.15 -15.28
CA LEU A 352 -7.50 -13.70 -16.57
C LEU A 352 -8.06 -15.11 -16.84
N ARG A 353 -8.83 -15.66 -15.90
CA ARG A 353 -9.47 -16.97 -15.96
C ARG A 353 -10.93 -16.78 -16.34
#